data_AF-A0A3D1XN57-F1
#
_entry.id   AF-A0A3D1XN57-F1
#
_cell.length_a   1.000
_cell.length_b   1.000
_cell.length_c   1.000
_cell.angle_alpha   90.00
_cell.angle_beta   90.00
_cell.angle_gamma   90.00
#
_symmetry.space_group_name_H-M   'P 1'
#
loop_
_entity.id
_entity.type
_entity.pdbx_description
1 polymer ?
#
loop_
_entity_poly.entity_id
_entity_poly.type
_entity_poly.pdbx_seq_one_letter_code
_entity_poly.pdbx_strand_id
1 'polypeptide(L)'
;MNSSNDPKKYDVILVAGEGKSSYKVYHQNKAFLTLQGKCVILYVVEALQQVQSIRDIYIVGSKEKLDQVLHSGRIDRQYPKRIHVVEQK
;
A
#
# COMPACT_ATOMS: atom_id res chain seq x y z
N MET A 1 -9.43 33.57 -18.53
CA MET A 1 -10.05 32.22 -18.65
C MET A 1 -9.09 31.24 -18.02
N ASN A 2 -9.35 30.83 -16.77
CA ASN A 2 -8.45 29.93 -16.04
C ASN A 2 -8.76 28.49 -16.43
N SER A 3 -8.04 27.98 -17.42
CA SER A 3 -7.90 26.54 -17.60
C SER A 3 -7.08 26.03 -16.42
N SER A 4 -7.72 25.49 -15.39
CA SER A 4 -7.04 24.81 -14.29
C SER A 4 -6.32 23.59 -14.87
N ASN A 5 -5.06 23.78 -15.25
CA ASN A 5 -4.20 22.77 -15.87
C ASN A 5 -3.62 21.81 -14.80
N ASP A 6 -4.41 21.52 -13.75
CA ASP A 6 -3.97 20.63 -12.69
C ASP A 6 -3.86 19.20 -13.27
N PRO A 7 -2.71 18.54 -13.11
CA PRO A 7 -2.53 17.21 -13.64
C PRO A 7 -3.54 16.27 -12.99
N LYS A 8 -4.29 15.55 -13.84
CA LYS A 8 -5.30 14.57 -13.42
C LYS A 8 -4.71 13.62 -12.38
N LYS A 9 -5.42 13.49 -11.26
CA LYS A 9 -5.05 12.57 -10.17
C LYS A 9 -5.81 11.25 -10.29
N TYR A 10 -5.22 10.19 -9.74
CA TYR A 10 -5.74 8.83 -9.75
C TYR A 10 -5.66 8.24 -8.35
N ASP A 11 -6.62 7.38 -8.03
CA ASP A 11 -6.54 6.52 -6.85
C ASP A 11 -5.87 5.21 -7.27
N VAL A 12 -5.10 4.60 -6.36
CA VAL A 12 -4.39 3.34 -6.62
C VAL A 12 -4.87 2.25 -5.69
N ILE A 13 -4.99 1.03 -6.22
CA ILE A 13 -5.30 -0.17 -5.44
C ILE A 13 -4.05 -1.06 -5.42
N LEU A 14 -3.50 -1.27 -4.23
CA LEU A 14 -2.42 -2.20 -3.96
C LEU A 14 -3.01 -3.50 -3.40
N VAL A 15 -2.98 -4.57 -4.19
CA VAL A 15 -3.48 -5.88 -3.78
C VAL A 15 -2.37 -6.65 -3.07
N ALA A 16 -2.49 -6.78 -1.75
CA ALA A 16 -1.55 -7.46 -0.85
C ALA A 16 -2.17 -8.71 -0.20
N GLY A 17 -3.24 -9.24 -0.79
CA GLY A 17 -3.95 -10.43 -0.37
C GLY A 17 -3.19 -11.73 -0.58
N GLU A 18 -3.58 -12.78 0.15
CA GLU A 18 -3.17 -14.17 -0.15
C GLU A 18 -4.38 -15.01 -0.56
N GLY A 19 -4.28 -15.70 -1.69
CA GLY A 19 -5.28 -16.68 -2.13
C GLY A 19 -4.94 -18.09 -1.63
N LYS A 20 -5.93 -18.99 -1.60
CA LYS A 20 -5.75 -20.41 -1.21
C LYS A 20 -4.69 -21.16 -2.03
N SER A 21 -4.46 -20.74 -3.27
CA SER A 21 -3.46 -21.27 -4.21
C SER A 21 -2.18 -20.42 -4.28
N SER A 22 -2.01 -19.42 -3.41
CA SER A 22 -0.84 -18.56 -3.45
C SER A 22 0.42 -19.34 -3.09
N TYR A 23 1.44 -19.23 -3.94
CA TYR A 23 2.76 -19.79 -3.67
C TYR A 23 3.39 -19.00 -2.53
N LYS A 24 3.34 -19.56 -1.31
CA LYS A 24 3.96 -18.99 -0.13
C LYS A 24 5.47 -19.12 -0.26
N VAL A 25 6.14 -17.98 -0.40
CA VAL A 25 7.61 -17.93 -0.35
C VAL A 25 7.98 -17.82 1.12
N TYR A 26 8.84 -18.72 1.62
CA TYR A 26 9.14 -18.84 3.05
C TYR A 26 7.90 -19.05 3.95
N HIS A 27 6.87 -19.76 3.46
CA HIS A 27 5.59 -19.96 4.17
C HIS A 27 4.82 -18.67 4.52
N GLN A 28 5.19 -17.54 3.91
CA GLN A 28 4.60 -16.23 4.14
C GLN A 28 4.03 -15.63 2.84
N ASN A 29 3.08 -14.71 2.98
CA ASN A 29 2.57 -13.92 1.87
C ASN A 29 3.69 -12.98 1.38
N LYS A 30 3.91 -12.95 0.06
CA LYS A 30 4.98 -12.19 -0.60
C LYS A 30 4.99 -10.70 -0.26
N ALA A 31 3.82 -10.11 -0.03
CA ALA A 31 3.71 -8.70 0.35
C ALA A 31 4.37 -8.40 1.70
N PHE A 32 4.45 -9.41 2.58
CA PHE A 32 5.00 -9.28 3.93
C PHE A 32 6.46 -9.69 4.05
N LEU A 33 7.08 -10.18 2.97
CA LEU A 33 8.49 -10.50 2.97
C LEU A 33 9.32 -9.26 3.26
N THR A 34 10.49 -9.49 3.85
CA THR A 34 11.42 -8.43 4.21
C THR A 34 12.55 -8.40 3.19
N LEU A 35 12.79 -7.24 2.58
CA LEU A 35 13.98 -6.93 1.82
C LEU A 35 14.80 -5.93 2.63
N GLN A 36 16.08 -6.22 2.88
CA GLN A 36 17.00 -5.34 3.62
C GLN A 36 16.43 -4.81 4.96
N GLY A 37 15.76 -5.68 5.72
CA GLY A 37 15.18 -5.31 7.02
C GLY A 37 13.85 -4.55 6.97
N LYS A 38 13.30 -4.28 5.77
CA LYS A 38 12.00 -3.61 5.59
C LYS A 38 11.02 -4.47 4.79
N CYS A 39 9.76 -4.45 5.23
CA CYS A 39 8.68 -5.18 4.57
C CYS A 39 8.41 -4.64 3.15
N VAL A 40 8.28 -5.53 2.15
CA VAL A 40 8.10 -5.18 0.73
C VAL A 40 6.95 -4.18 0.52
N ILE A 41 5.82 -4.41 1.19
CA ILE A 41 4.67 -3.53 1.06
C ILE A 41 4.97 -2.07 1.44
N LEU A 42 5.89 -1.84 2.39
CA LEU A 42 6.26 -0.50 2.84
C LEU A 42 7.05 0.25 1.76
N TYR A 43 7.93 -0.43 1.02
CA TYR A 43 8.61 0.17 -0.12
C TYR A 43 7.62 0.65 -1.19
N VAL A 44 6.61 -0.17 -1.48
CA VAL A 44 5.59 0.18 -2.48
C VAL A 44 4.74 1.35 -2.00
N VAL A 45 4.28 1.33 -0.75
CA VAL A 45 3.47 2.42 -0.17
C VAL A 45 4.22 3.75 -0.21
N GLU A 46 5.48 3.78 0.21
CA GLU A 46 6.29 5.00 0.18
C GLU A 46 6.54 5.50 -1.23
N ALA A 47 6.81 4.60 -2.19
CA ALA A 47 6.94 4.97 -3.58
C ALA A 47 5.65 5.60 -4.11
N LEU A 48 4.49 5.00 -3.83
CA LEU A 48 3.18 5.55 -4.22
C LEU A 48 2.88 6.90 -3.54
N GLN A 49 3.31 7.10 -2.30
CA GLN A 49 3.20 8.38 -1.60
C GLN A 49 3.98 9.51 -2.31
N GLN A 50 5.07 9.20 -3.02
CA GLN A 50 5.87 10.20 -3.75
C GLN A 50 5.32 10.55 -5.15
N VAL A 51 4.45 9.73 -5.75
CA VAL A 51 3.97 9.93 -7.14
C VAL A 51 2.98 11.09 -7.24
N GLN A 52 3.32 12.20 -7.91
CA GLN A 52 2.44 13.37 -7.94
C GLN A 52 1.02 13.10 -8.47
N SER A 53 0.84 12.20 -9.43
CA SER A 53 -0.47 11.87 -10.03
C SER A 53 -1.35 10.98 -9.15
N ILE A 54 -0.87 10.47 -8.01
CA ILE A 54 -1.68 9.65 -7.10
C ILE A 54 -2.30 10.52 -6.01
N ARG A 55 -3.60 10.34 -5.77
CA ARG A 55 -4.37 11.00 -4.70
C ARG A 55 -4.45 10.13 -3.45
N ASP A 56 -5.21 9.04 -3.51
CA ASP A 56 -5.41 8.13 -2.39
C ASP A 56 -4.88 6.72 -2.70
N ILE A 57 -4.44 6.01 -1.67
CA ILE A 57 -3.88 4.65 -1.75
C ILE A 57 -4.82 3.69 -1.02
N TYR A 58 -5.31 2.67 -1.71
CA TYR A 58 -6.13 1.60 -1.15
C TYR A 58 -5.33 0.30 -1.09
N ILE A 59 -5.08 -0.22 0.10
CA ILE A 59 -4.34 -1.46 0.31
C ILE A 59 -5.34 -2.55 0.67
N VAL A 60 -5.43 -3.58 -0.16
CA VAL A 60 -6.37 -4.69 0.00
C VAL A 60 -5.65 -5.92 0.50
N GLY A 61 -6.11 -6.50 1.61
CA GLY A 61 -5.53 -7.72 2.19
C GLY A 61 -6.06 -7.98 3.60
N SER A 62 -5.36 -8.82 4.37
CA SER A 62 -5.69 -9.03 5.78
C SER A 62 -5.46 -7.74 6.58
N LYS A 63 -6.53 -7.11 7.08
CA LYS A 63 -6.45 -5.81 7.73
C LYS A 63 -5.56 -5.83 8.96
N GLU A 64 -5.65 -6.86 9.79
CA GLU A 64 -4.83 -7.00 10.99
C GLU A 64 -3.33 -7.01 10.66
N LYS A 65 -2.91 -7.84 9.71
CA LYS A 65 -1.51 -7.90 9.26
C LYS A 65 -1.07 -6.57 8.63
N LEU A 66 -1.92 -5.95 7.82
CA LEU A 66 -1.63 -4.68 7.18
C LEU A 66 -1.46 -3.55 8.20
N ASP A 67 -2.36 -3.44 9.18
CA ASP A 67 -2.28 -2.44 10.23
C ASP A 67 -1.02 -2.63 11.08
N GLN A 68 -0.64 -3.88 11.41
CA GLN A 68 0.62 -4.18 12.11
C GLN A 68 1.86 -3.73 11.32
N VAL A 69 1.90 -4.05 10.02
CA VAL A 69 3.05 -3.71 9.17
C VAL A 69 3.15 -2.20 8.94
N LEU A 70 2.04 -1.51 8.69
CA LEU A 70 2.03 -0.04 8.55
C LEU A 70 2.45 0.66 9.85
N HIS A 71 1.98 0.17 11.01
CA HIS A 71 2.35 0.72 12.31
C HIS A 71 3.85 0.52 12.61
N SER A 72 4.37 -0.70 12.44
CA SER A 72 5.80 -1.00 12.64
C SER A 72 6.71 -0.25 11.67
N GLY A 73 6.24 -0.02 10.44
CA GLY A 73 6.91 0.82 9.43
C GLY A 73 6.81 2.32 9.69
N ARG A 74 6.12 2.76 10.75
CA ARG A 74 5.87 4.17 11.09
C ARG A 74 5.24 4.96 9.94
N ILE A 75 4.38 4.32 9.16
CA ILE A 75 3.68 4.98 8.06
C ILE A 75 2.53 5.83 8.60
N ASP A 76 2.59 7.13 8.31
CA ASP A 76 1.44 8.01 8.50
C ASP A 76 0.39 7.73 7.41
N ARG A 77 -0.84 7.46 7.84
CA ARG A 77 -1.96 7.11 6.95
C ARG A 77 -2.70 8.32 6.43
N GLN A 78 -2.39 9.52 6.90
CA GLN A 78 -3.02 10.77 6.48
C GLN A 78 -2.06 11.65 5.66
N TYR A 79 -0.75 11.46 5.81
CA TYR A 79 0.28 12.25 5.14
C TYR A 79 1.40 11.38 4.52
N PRO A 80 1.96 11.75 3.35
CA PRO A 80 1.55 12.84 2.45
C PRO A 80 0.26 12.54 1.67
N LYS A 81 -0.24 11.29 1.74
CA LYS A 81 -1.46 10.85 1.08
C LYS A 81 -2.24 9.91 1.96
N ARG A 82 -3.56 9.89 1.77
CA ARG A 82 -4.42 9.03 2.57
C ARG A 82 -4.27 7.57 2.18
N ILE A 83 -4.14 6.72 3.19
CA ILE A 83 -4.04 5.26 3.04
C ILE A 83 -5.26 4.59 3.67
N HIS A 84 -6.04 3.96 2.81
CA HIS A 84 -7.20 3.14 3.16
C HIS A 84 -6.77 1.67 3.22
N VAL A 85 -7.02 1.00 4.34
CA VAL A 85 -6.85 -0.46 4.45
C VAL A 85 -8.22 -1.10 4.28
N VAL A 86 -8.32 -2.03 3.33
CA VAL A 86 -9.54 -2.72 2.95
C VAL A 86 -9.36 -4.21 3.19
N GLU A 87 -10.22 -4.81 4.02
CA GLU A 87 -10.20 -6.24 4.30
C GLU A 87 -10.53 -7.04 3.03
N GLN A 88 -9.72 -8.05 2.73
CA GLN A 88 -10.04 -9.05 1.72
C GLN A 88 -11.01 -10.09 2.31
N LYS A 89 -12.20 -10.22 1.74
CA LYS A 89 -13.16 -11.28 2.09
C LYS A 89 -12.86 -12.58 1.35
#